data_AF-X1QTN8-F1
#
_entry.id   AF-X1QTN8-F1
#
_cell.length_a   1.000
_cell.length_b   1.000
_cell.length_c   1.000
_cell.angle_alpha   90.00
_cell.angle_beta   90.00
_cell.angle_gamma   90.00
#
_symmetry.space_group_name_H-M   'P 1'
#
loop_
_entity.id
_entity.type
_entity.pdbx_description
1 polymer ?
#
loop_
_entity_poly.entity_id
_entity_poly.type
_entity_poly.pdbx_seq_one_letter_code
_entity_poly.pdbx_strand_id
1 'polypeptide(L)' 'MIRVKNLCVELGDFQLKDIELTVDEGEYFIVLGPTGAGKTVLLESIAGLYPVKSGQIWLRGREVTSL' A
#
# COMPACT_ATOMS: atom_id res chain seq x y z
N MET A 1 5.21 5.19 11.80
CA MET A 1 5.01 5.90 10.53
C MET A 1 4.95 4.89 9.39
N ILE A 2 3.96 4.99 8.52
CA ILE A 2 3.83 4.26 7.25
C ILE A 2 3.79 5.29 6.12
N ARG A 3 4.54 5.07 5.04
CA ARG A 3 4.50 5.91 3.84
C ARG A 3 4.44 5.04 2.60
N VAL A 4 3.55 5.37 1.69
CA VAL A 4 3.37 4.73 0.40
C VAL A 4 3.45 5.82 -0.66
N LYS A 5 4.31 5.62 -1.66
CA LYS A 5 4.51 6.57 -2.76
C LYS A 5 4.35 5.89 -4.10
N ASN A 6 3.49 6.43 -4.96
CA ASN A 6 3.18 5.98 -6.31
C ASN A 6 3.06 4.45 -6.40
N LEU A 7 2.38 3.83 -5.43
CA LEU A 7 2.31 2.38 -5.34
C LEU A 7 1.40 1.83 -6.44
N CYS A 8 1.95 0.90 -7.21
CA CYS A 8 1.23 0.14 -8.22
C CYS A 8 1.34 -1.36 -7.92
N VAL A 9 0.20 -2.04 -7.95
CA VAL A 9 0.08 -3.49 -7.72
C VAL A 9 -0.83 -4.06 -8.79
N GLU A 10 -0.44 -5.17 -9.40
CA GLU A 10 -1.21 -5.84 -10.45
C GLU A 10 -1.50 -7.28 -10.06
N LEU A 11 -2.78 -7.67 -10.15
CA LEU A 11 -3.30 -9.00 -9.82
C LEU A 11 -4.31 -9.41 -10.89
N GLY A 12 -3.84 -10.07 -11.96
CA GLY A 12 -4.67 -10.40 -13.11
C GLY A 12 -5.27 -9.15 -13.74
N ASP A 13 -6.60 -9.08 -13.83
CA ASP A 13 -7.33 -7.93 -14.39
C ASP A 13 -7.51 -6.77 -13.38
N PHE A 14 -7.15 -6.97 -12.11
CA PHE A 14 -7.24 -5.96 -11.07
C PHE A 14 -5.92 -5.22 -10.88
N GLN A 15 -5.99 -3.91 -10.64
CA GLN A 15 -4.81 -3.09 -10.36
C GLN A 15 -5.09 -1.98 -9.35
N LEU A 16 -4.12 -1.73 -8.48
CA LEU A 16 -3.97 -0.48 -7.76
C LEU A 16 -2.96 0.38 -8.52
N LYS A 17 -3.24 1.67 -8.64
CA LYS A 17 -2.41 2.63 -9.37
C LYS A 17 -2.30 3.92 -8.59
N ASP A 18 -1.12 4.52 -8.65
CA ASP A 18 -0.84 5.87 -8.15
C ASP A 18 -1.29 6.08 -6.69
N ILE A 19 -1.14 5.05 -5.85
CA ILE A 19 -1.55 5.15 -4.45
C ILE A 19 -0.49 5.95 -3.67
N GLU A 20 -0.94 7.03 -3.05
CA GLU A 20 -0.19 7.89 -2.13
C GLU A 20 -0.86 7.82 -0.75
N LEU A 21 -0.09 7.47 0.27
CA LEU A 21 -0.59 7.38 1.65
C LEU A 21 0.52 7.68 2.64
N THR A 22 0.21 8.50 3.64
CA THR A 22 1.09 8.75 4.78
C THR A 22 0.26 8.56 6.05
N VAL A 23 0.77 7.74 6.95
CA VAL A 23 0.21 7.51 8.29
C VAL A 23 1.29 7.79 9.30
N ASP A 24 1.09 8.79 10.14
CA ASP A 24 2.08 9.23 11.11
C ASP A 24 2.12 8.31 12.34
N GLU A 25 3.11 8.51 13.21
CA GLU A 25 3.22 7.73 14.44
C GLU A 25 2.09 8.06 15.41
N GLY A 26 1.43 7.01 15.93
CA GLY A 26 0.28 7.14 16.82
C GLY A 26 -1.04 7.45 16.11
N GLU A 27 -1.05 7.60 14.79
CA GLU A 27 -2.28 7.88 14.04
C GLU A 27 -3.17 6.64 13.89
N TYR A 28 -4.47 6.83 14.12
CA TYR A 28 -5.49 5.81 13.85
C TYR A 28 -6.09 6.06 12.46
N PHE A 29 -5.54 5.38 11.45
CA PHE A 29 -5.93 5.56 10.06
C PHE A 29 -6.89 4.47 9.59
N ILE A 30 -7.92 4.85 8.81
CA ILE A 30 -8.93 3.92 8.27
C ILE A 30 -8.97 4.05 6.74
N VAL A 31 -8.90 2.91 6.04
CA VAL A 31 -9.15 2.82 4.60
C VAL A 31 -10.63 2.48 4.37
N LEU A 32 -11.37 3.37 3.70
CA LEU A 32 -12.78 3.19 3.36
C LEU A 32 -12.99 3.10 1.85
N GLY A 33 -14.07 2.44 1.44
CA GLY A 33 -14.47 2.30 0.04
C GLY A 33 -15.36 1.08 -0.20
N PRO A 34 -16.03 0.99 -1.36
CA PRO A 34 -16.91 -0.13 -1.69
C PRO A 34 -16.17 -1.47 -1.77
N THR A 35 -16.91 -2.57 -1.73
CA THR A 35 -16.36 -3.91 -1.99
C THR A 35 -15.72 -3.93 -3.38
N GLY A 36 -14.55 -4.57 -3.51
CA GLY A 36 -13.80 -4.63 -4.77
C GLY A 36 -12.88 -3.42 -5.04
N ALA A 37 -12.91 -2.36 -4.22
CA ALA A 37 -12.05 -1.19 -4.40
C ALA A 37 -10.54 -1.43 -4.13
N GLY A 38 -10.14 -2.65 -3.77
CA GLY A 38 -8.73 -2.98 -3.53
C GLY A 38 -8.18 -2.72 -2.14
N LYS A 39 -9.04 -2.44 -1.14
CA LYS A 39 -8.61 -2.16 0.24
C LYS A 39 -7.75 -3.27 0.83
N THR A 40 -8.21 -4.52 0.72
CA THR A 40 -7.46 -5.70 1.18
C THR A 40 -6.13 -5.82 0.45
N VAL A 41 -6.13 -5.68 -0.88
CA VAL A 41 -4.91 -5.72 -1.69
C VAL A 41 -3.92 -4.64 -1.27
N LEU A 42 -4.38 -3.41 -1.00
CA LEU A 42 -3.53 -2.31 -0.53
C LEU A 42 -2.86 -2.66 0.80
N LEU A 43 -3.63 -3.11 1.79
CA LEU A 43 -3.11 -3.45 3.11
C LEU A 43 -2.17 -4.67 3.06
N GLU A 44 -2.54 -5.70 2.30
CA GLU A 44 -1.71 -6.90 2.11
C GLU A 44 -0.42 -6.58 1.34
N SER A 45 -0.44 -5.65 0.39
CA SER A 45 0.77 -5.18 -0.31
C SER A 45 1.69 -4.39 0.63
N ILE A 46 1.14 -3.53 1.50
CA ILE A 46 1.92 -2.83 2.54
C ILE A 46 2.55 -3.82 3.52
N ALA A 47 1.85 -4.94 3.79
CA ALA A 47 2.35 -6.02 4.65
C ALA A 47 3.35 -6.96 3.95
N GLY A 48 3.64 -6.77 2.66
CA GLY A 48 4.58 -7.60 1.90
C GLY A 48 4.01 -8.94 1.39
N LEU A 49 2.67 -9.08 1.33
CA LEU A 49 2.02 -10.32 0.89
C LEU A 49 1.80 -10.39 -0.63
N TYR A 50 1.84 -9.24 -1.31
CA TYR A 50 1.78 -9.17 -2.77
C TYR A 50 3.00 -8.47 -3.35
N PRO A 51 3.45 -8.91 -4.54
CA PRO A 51 4.51 -8.24 -5.26
C PRO A 51 4.05 -6.83 -5.69
N VAL A 52 4.88 -5.84 -5.37
CA VAL A 52 4.70 -4.47 -5.83
C VAL A 52 5.31 -4.34 -7.23
N LYS A 53 4.52 -3.86 -8.19
CA LYS A 53 5.02 -3.62 -9.56
C LYS A 53 5.92 -2.40 -9.62
N SER A 54 5.52 -1.32 -8.96
CA SER A 54 6.30 -0.08 -8.86
C SER A 54 5.86 0.75 -7.67
N GLY A 55 6.64 1.77 -7.32
CA GLY A 55 6.41 2.63 -6.17
C GLY A 55 7.27 2.24 -4.99
N GLN A 56 7.00 2.81 -3.82
CA GLN A 56 7.78 2.60 -2.61
C GLN A 56 6.90 2.48 -1.37
N ILE A 57 7.27 1.57 -0.48
CA ILE A 57 6.65 1.41 0.85
C ILE A 57 7.73 1.66 1.91
N TRP A 58 7.42 2.51 2.87
CA TRP A 58 8.30 2.88 3.97
C TRP A 58 7.63 2.59 5.31
N LEU A 59 8.30 1.83 6.17
CA LEU A 59 7.88 1.54 7.54
C LEU A 59 8.92 2.09 8.51
N ARG A 60 8.49 3.01 9.39
CA ARG A 60 9.35 3.63 10.43
C ARG A 60 10.67 4.16 9.86
N GLY A 61 10.59 4.85 8.71
CA GLY A 61 11.75 5.44 8.04
C GLY A 61 12.64 4.47 7.26
N ARG A 62 12.31 3.18 7.21
CA ARG A 62 13.00 2.20 6.35
C ARG A 62 12.15 1.87 5.14
N GLU A 63 12.76 1.89 3.96
CA GLU A 63 12.11 1.38 2.76
C GLU A 63 12.03 -0.15 2.83
N VAL A 64 10.88 -0.72 2.51
CA VAL A 64 10.58 -2.16 2.64
C VAL A 64 9.93 -2.75 1.39
N THR A 65 9.94 -2.04 0.27
CA THR A 65 9.20 -2.43 -0.96
C THR A 65 9.57 -3.81 -1.49
N SER A 66 10.80 -4.28 -1.25
CA SER A 66 11.36 -5.52 -1.76
C SER A 66 11.60 -6.59 -0.68
N LEU A 67 11.02 -6.44 0.51
CA LEU A 67 11.12 -7.43 1.60
C LEU A 67 10.16 -8.61 1.40
#